data_AF-A0A1V2AU70-F1
#
_entry.id   AF-A0A1V2AU70-F1
#
_cell.length_a   1.000
_cell.length_b   1.000
_cell.length_c   1.000
_cell.angle_alpha   90.00
_cell.angle_beta   90.00
_cell.angle_gamma   90.00
#
_symmetry.space_group_name_H-M   'P 1'
#
loop_
_entity.id
_entity.type
_entity.pdbx_description
1 polymer ?
#
loop_
_entity_poly.entity_id
_entity_poly.type
_entity_poly.pdbx_seq_one_letter_code
_entity_poly.pdbx_strand_id
1 'polypeptide(L)'
;MKIVIYITLIVGLISCNRHTCQTIDDKTCQEFRQHLNVIKGQYRHETTYVSDYRKSLSYISRVTGYWSNADYSSTVGFRKKKYYNIAIRYWEKWYRNNRCLLTRQYVDSIMTKKNK
;
A
#
# COMPACT_ATOMS: atom_id res chain seq x y z
N MET A 1 -29.05 -39.62 -17.67
CA MET A 1 -28.37 -39.05 -16.48
C MET A 1 -27.06 -38.36 -16.88
N LYS A 2 -27.11 -37.21 -17.57
CA LYS A 2 -25.90 -36.44 -17.94
C LYS A 2 -26.00 -34.94 -17.65
N ILE A 3 -27.20 -34.44 -17.32
CA ILE A 3 -27.47 -33.00 -17.10
C ILE A 3 -27.06 -32.55 -15.69
N VAL A 4 -27.07 -33.45 -14.71
CA VAL A 4 -26.81 -33.12 -13.29
C VAL A 4 -25.32 -32.84 -13.00
N ILE A 5 -24.41 -33.33 -13.85
CA ILE A 5 -22.96 -33.17 -13.64
C ILE A 5 -22.45 -31.78 -14.09
N TYR A 6 -23.21 -31.06 -14.93
CA TYR A 6 -22.78 -29.75 -15.42
C TYR A 6 -23.07 -28.59 -14.44
N ILE A 7 -24.05 -28.74 -13.54
CA ILE A 7 -24.43 -27.65 -12.62
C ILE A 7 -23.44 -27.56 -11.44
N THR A 8 -22.88 -28.69 -10.98
CA THR A 8 -21.91 -28.70 -9.89
C THR A 8 -20.53 -28.16 -10.28
N LEU A 9 -20.18 -28.16 -11.57
CA LEU A 9 -18.94 -27.57 -12.08
C LEU A 9 -19.01 -26.04 -12.22
N ILE A 10 -20.20 -25.44 -12.30
CA ILE A 10 -20.36 -23.99 -12.41
C ILE A 10 -20.27 -23.29 -11.03
N VAL A 11 -20.64 -23.98 -9.95
CA VAL A 11 -20.56 -23.43 -8.59
C VAL A 11 -19.13 -23.47 -8.02
N GLY A 12 -18.24 -24.31 -8.57
CA GLY A 12 -16.84 -24.43 -8.13
C GLY A 12 -15.92 -23.28 -8.56
N LEU A 13 -16.31 -22.48 -9.57
CA LEU A 13 -15.50 -21.39 -10.12
C LEU A 13 -15.66 -20.04 -9.40
N ILE A 14 -16.51 -19.97 -8.37
CA ILE A 14 -16.69 -18.75 -7.55
C ILE A 14 -15.71 -18.71 -6.36
N SER A 15 -14.82 -19.70 -6.23
CA SER A 15 -13.69 -19.63 -5.29
C SER A 15 -12.53 -18.76 -5.83
N CYS A 16 -12.87 -17.65 -6.49
CA CYS A 16 -11.98 -16.51 -6.51
C CYS A 16 -11.91 -16.04 -5.05
N ASN A 17 -10.84 -16.44 -4.37
CA ASN A 17 -10.52 -16.19 -2.96
C ASN A 17 -10.31 -14.69 -2.69
N ARG A 18 -11.25 -13.84 -3.10
CA ARG A 18 -11.44 -12.51 -2.52
C ARG A 18 -12.06 -12.79 -1.17
N HIS A 19 -11.21 -12.89 -0.15
CA HIS A 19 -11.61 -12.51 1.20
C HIS A 19 -12.19 -11.09 1.07
N THR A 20 -13.52 -10.99 0.91
CA THR A 20 -14.24 -9.73 0.99
C THR A 20 -14.01 -9.29 2.42
N CYS A 21 -13.20 -8.24 2.61
CA CYS A 21 -12.94 -7.69 3.94
C CYS A 21 -14.31 -7.46 4.61
N GLN A 22 -14.58 -8.08 5.75
CA GLN A 22 -15.87 -7.90 6.44
C GLN A 22 -16.08 -6.43 6.80
N THR A 23 -14.99 -5.72 7.11
CA THR A 23 -14.92 -4.28 7.31
C THR A 23 -13.58 -3.76 6.79
N ILE A 24 -13.60 -2.58 6.14
CA ILE A 24 -12.40 -1.84 5.76
C ILE A 24 -12.38 -0.57 6.60
N ASP A 25 -11.23 -0.27 7.21
CA ASP A 25 -11.00 1.05 7.81
C ASP A 25 -10.68 2.05 6.69
N ASP A 26 -11.74 2.66 6.16
CA ASP A 26 -11.64 3.56 5.01
C ASP A 26 -10.76 4.77 5.28
N LYS A 27 -10.75 5.29 6.52
CA LYS A 27 -9.93 6.43 6.91
C LYS A 27 -8.45 6.10 6.86
N THR A 28 -8.05 4.98 7.46
CA THR A 28 -6.65 4.54 7.45
C THR A 28 -6.21 4.15 6.04
N CYS A 29 -7.09 3.51 5.26
CA CYS A 29 -6.84 3.24 3.85
C CYS A 29 -6.67 4.52 3.02
N GLN A 30 -7.46 5.55 3.27
CA GLN A 30 -7.34 6.84 2.61
C GLN A 30 -6.04 7.55 2.97
N GLU A 31 -5.66 7.57 4.25
CA GLU A 31 -4.39 8.13 4.73
C GLU A 31 -3.19 7.47 4.02
N PHE A 32 -3.18 6.14 3.94
CA PHE A 32 -2.14 5.41 3.21
C PHE A 32 -2.07 5.81 1.73
N ARG A 33 -3.22 5.89 1.05
CA ARG A 33 -3.28 6.30 -0.37
C ARG A 33 -2.82 7.74 -0.56
N GLN A 34 -3.15 8.65 0.36
CA GLN A 34 -2.70 10.04 0.31
C GLN A 34 -1.17 10.12 0.38
N HIS A 35 -0.54 9.44 1.34
CA HIS A 35 0.92 9.37 1.41
C HIS A 35 1.54 8.76 0.13
N LEU A 36 0.92 7.73 -0.43
CA LEU A 36 1.41 7.12 -1.67
C LEU A 36 1.31 8.09 -2.86
N ASN A 37 0.24 8.87 -2.91
CA ASN A 37 0.03 9.87 -3.95
C ASN A 37 1.04 11.02 -3.84
N VAL A 38 1.34 11.50 -2.62
CA VAL A 38 2.39 12.50 -2.38
C VAL A 38 3.74 12.03 -2.95
N ILE A 39 4.10 10.75 -2.73
CA ILE A 39 5.35 10.21 -3.29
C ILE A 39 5.29 10.14 -4.82
N LYS A 40 4.13 9.80 -5.39
CA LYS A 40 3.93 9.76 -6.85
C LYS A 40 3.96 11.13 -7.51
N GLY A 41 3.50 12.17 -6.82
CA GLY A 41 3.46 13.55 -7.30
C GLY A 41 4.81 14.06 -7.78
N GLN A 42 5.90 13.62 -7.12
CA GLN A 42 7.27 13.95 -7.52
C GLN A 42 7.57 13.65 -8.99
N TYR A 43 7.16 12.47 -9.49
CA TYR A 43 7.41 12.06 -10.88
C TYR A 43 6.30 12.48 -11.85
N ARG A 44 5.26 13.16 -11.34
CA ARG A 44 4.21 13.81 -12.12
C ARG A 44 4.44 15.31 -12.27
N HIS A 45 5.56 15.83 -11.74
CA HIS A 45 5.87 17.26 -11.67
C HIS A 45 4.82 18.07 -10.88
N GLU A 46 4.14 17.43 -9.92
CA GLU A 46 3.21 18.09 -9.01
C GLU A 46 4.02 18.79 -7.89
N THR A 47 3.70 20.05 -7.60
CA THR A 47 4.33 20.78 -6.50
C THR A 47 4.09 20.05 -5.18
N THR A 48 5.17 19.51 -4.61
CA THR A 48 5.12 18.74 -3.35
C THR A 48 6.12 19.36 -2.37
N TYR A 49 5.66 19.71 -1.18
CA TYR A 49 6.56 20.18 -0.13
C TYR A 49 7.52 19.06 0.28
N VAL A 50 8.81 19.42 0.45
CA VAL A 50 9.87 18.48 0.85
C VAL A 50 9.52 17.76 2.17
N SER A 51 8.93 18.48 3.13
CA SER A 51 8.49 17.94 4.41
C SER A 51 7.44 16.84 4.24
N ASP A 52 6.43 17.08 3.40
CA ASP A 52 5.33 16.14 3.14
C ASP A 52 5.81 14.91 2.40
N TYR A 53 6.72 15.10 1.46
CA TYR A 53 7.36 14.02 0.73
C TYR A 53 8.16 13.09 1.68
N ARG A 54 9.03 13.66 2.53
CA ARG A 54 9.82 12.89 3.51
C ARG A 54 8.93 12.19 4.53
N LYS A 55 7.89 12.87 5.03
CA LYS A 55 6.89 12.29 5.93
C LYS A 55 6.20 11.11 5.27
N SER A 56 5.78 11.25 4.02
CA SER A 56 5.07 10.20 3.28
C SER A 56 5.96 8.99 2.99
N LEU A 57 7.20 9.21 2.54
CA LEU A 57 8.19 8.15 2.37
C LEU A 57 8.39 7.37 3.67
N SER A 58 8.61 8.08 4.78
CA SER A 58 8.84 7.47 6.08
C SER A 58 7.61 6.70 6.56
N TYR A 59 6.42 7.28 6.40
CA TYR A 59 5.16 6.66 6.77
C TYR A 59 4.96 5.32 6.04
N ILE A 60 5.01 5.34 4.71
CA ILE A 60 4.77 4.13 3.91
C ILE A 60 5.85 3.09 4.17
N SER A 61 7.11 3.49 4.28
CA SER A 61 8.22 2.56 4.54
C SER A 61 8.06 1.84 5.88
N ARG A 62 7.58 2.56 6.91
CA ARG A 62 7.26 1.95 8.21
C ARG A 62 6.07 1.02 8.13
N VAL A 63 4.94 1.49 7.63
CA VAL A 63 3.67 0.72 7.57
C VAL A 63 3.84 -0.57 6.77
N THR A 64 4.63 -0.53 5.70
CA THR A 64 4.86 -1.68 4.81
C THR A 64 6.07 -2.54 5.22
N GLY A 65 6.89 -2.06 6.15
CA GLY A 65 8.17 -2.66 6.51
C GLY A 65 9.25 -2.59 5.43
N TYR A 66 9.01 -1.90 4.31
CA TYR A 66 9.93 -1.82 3.18
C TYR A 66 10.58 -0.44 3.05
N TRP A 67 11.84 -0.36 3.43
CA TRP A 67 12.71 0.80 3.23
C TRP A 67 13.37 0.72 1.87
N SER A 68 12.89 1.53 0.95
CA SER A 68 13.40 1.58 -0.43
C SER A 68 14.77 2.26 -0.52
N ASN A 69 15.40 2.21 -1.70
CA ASN A 69 16.63 2.96 -2.01
C ASN A 69 16.40 4.49 -2.19
N ALA A 70 15.41 5.05 -1.51
CA ALA A 70 15.23 6.50 -1.40
C ALA A 70 16.19 7.05 -0.34
N ASP A 71 16.66 8.27 -0.56
CA ASP A 71 17.32 9.09 0.45
C ASP A 71 16.24 9.80 1.29
N TYR A 72 15.95 9.26 2.47
CA TYR A 72 14.92 9.77 3.38
C TYR A 72 15.25 11.14 3.98
N SER A 73 16.49 11.61 3.79
CA SER A 73 16.95 12.93 4.19
C SER A 73 16.99 13.94 3.03
N SER A 74 16.79 13.50 1.78
CA SER A 74 16.86 14.36 0.60
C SER A 74 15.54 15.06 0.29
N THR A 75 15.60 16.13 -0.51
CA THR A 75 14.45 16.79 -1.12
C THR A 75 13.83 15.96 -2.25
N VAL A 76 14.65 15.14 -2.92
CA VAL A 76 14.27 14.35 -4.10
C VAL A 76 13.97 12.89 -3.72
N GLY A 77 14.53 12.37 -2.63
CA GLY A 77 14.36 10.96 -2.24
C GLY A 77 15.01 9.99 -3.21
N PHE A 78 14.36 9.69 -4.33
CA PHE A 78 14.86 8.78 -5.36
C PHE A 78 15.78 9.49 -6.36
N ARG A 79 17.06 9.16 -6.35
CA ARG A 79 18.03 9.64 -7.36
C ARG A 79 17.87 8.98 -8.72
N LYS A 80 17.29 7.77 -8.78
CA LYS A 80 17.11 6.98 -10.00
C LYS A 80 15.66 6.54 -10.17
N LYS A 81 15.08 6.80 -11.34
CA LYS A 81 13.71 6.40 -11.71
C LYS A 81 13.45 4.89 -11.54
N LYS A 82 14.46 4.04 -11.79
CA LYS A 82 14.37 2.59 -11.56
C LYS A 82 14.01 2.25 -10.11
N TYR A 83 14.65 2.91 -9.13
CA TYR A 83 14.41 2.63 -7.72
C TYR A 83 13.05 3.13 -7.25
N TYR A 84 12.63 4.30 -7.75
CA TYR A 84 11.27 4.80 -7.57
C TYR A 84 10.24 3.78 -8.07
N ASN A 85 10.37 3.30 -9.32
CA ASN A 85 9.42 2.35 -9.91
C ASN A 85 9.32 1.04 -9.11
N ILE A 86 10.45 0.52 -8.62
CA ILE A 86 10.49 -0.67 -7.78
C ILE A 86 9.72 -0.42 -6.48
N ALA A 87 9.96 0.71 -5.82
CA ALA A 87 9.32 1.06 -4.56
C ALA A 87 7.81 1.24 -4.70
N ILE A 88 7.36 2.00 -5.70
CA ILE A 88 5.93 2.22 -5.95
C ILE A 88 5.22 0.90 -6.24
N ARG A 89 5.79 0.06 -7.11
CA ARG A 89 5.21 -1.26 -7.43
C ARG A 89 5.10 -2.14 -6.19
N TYR A 90 6.10 -2.10 -5.31
CA TYR A 90 6.06 -2.83 -4.05
C TYR A 90 4.93 -2.31 -3.15
N TRP A 91 4.89 -1.00 -2.87
CA TRP A 91 3.90 -0.43 -1.95
C TRP A 91 2.47 -0.56 -2.45
N GLU A 92 2.23 -0.44 -3.75
CA GLU A 92 0.91 -0.71 -4.35
C GLU A 92 0.50 -2.18 -4.23
N LYS A 93 1.43 -3.11 -4.46
CA LYS A 93 1.17 -4.54 -4.28
C LYS A 93 0.87 -4.85 -2.82
N TRP A 94 1.66 -4.28 -1.90
CA TRP A 94 1.45 -4.43 -0.47
C TRP A 94 0.06 -3.91 -0.08
N TYR A 95 -0.33 -2.72 -0.55
CA TYR A 95 -1.64 -2.15 -0.26
C TYR A 95 -2.79 -3.04 -0.73
N ARG A 96 -2.75 -3.53 -1.98
CA ARG A 96 -3.78 -4.44 -2.51
C ARG A 96 -3.94 -5.71 -1.67
N ASN A 97 -2.82 -6.24 -1.17
CA ASN A 97 -2.79 -7.48 -0.41
C ASN A 97 -3.16 -7.29 1.07
N ASN A 98 -2.96 -6.10 1.64
CA ASN A 98 -3.09 -5.86 3.08
C ASN A 98 -4.19 -4.85 3.43
N ARG A 99 -4.94 -4.31 2.46
CA ARG A 99 -6.00 -3.30 2.72
C ARG A 99 -7.03 -3.72 3.77
N CYS A 100 -7.32 -5.02 3.91
CA CYS A 100 -8.27 -5.51 4.94
C CYS A 100 -7.67 -5.45 6.36
N LEU A 101 -6.34 -5.53 6.48
CA LEU A 101 -5.62 -5.53 7.75
C LEU A 101 -5.07 -4.14 8.12
N LEU A 102 -5.17 -3.19 7.19
CA LEU A 102 -4.71 -1.82 7.37
C LEU A 102 -5.74 -1.03 8.18
N THR A 103 -5.68 -1.20 9.50
CA THR A 103 -6.50 -0.49 10.48
C THR A 103 -5.70 0.56 11.23
N ARG A 104 -6.39 1.49 11.90
CA ARG A 104 -5.75 2.46 12.79
C ARG A 104 -4.87 1.80 13.85
N GLN A 105 -5.37 0.74 14.47
CA GLN A 105 -4.63 -0.05 15.47
C GLN A 105 -3.35 -0.65 14.89
N TYR A 106 -3.40 -1.18 13.67
CA TYR A 106 -2.21 -1.70 12.99
C TYR A 106 -1.17 -0.59 12.80
N VAL A 107 -1.57 0.56 12.23
CA VAL A 107 -0.66 1.69 12.01
C VAL A 107 -0.06 2.18 13.32
N ASP A 108 -0.87 2.36 14.37
CA ASP A 108 -0.40 2.80 15.67
C ASP A 108 0.60 1.80 16.29
N SER A 109 0.38 0.50 16.13
CA SER A 109 1.31 -0.54 16.60
C SER A 109 2.69 -0.47 15.92
N ILE A 110 2.73 -0.05 14.66
CA ILE A 110 3.98 0.12 13.90
C ILE A 110 4.67 1.43 14.26
N MET A 111 3.90 2.51 14.43
CA MET A 111 4.45 3.83 14.69
C MET A 111 4.98 4.01 16.11
N THR A 112 4.36 3.34 17.09
CA THR A 112 4.73 3.40 18.52
C THR A 112 5.93 2.51 18.86
N LYS A 113 6.22 1.46 18.09
CA LYS A 113 7.37 0.56 18.30
C LYS A 113 8.74 1.24 18.27
N LYS A 114 8.83 2.50 17.83
CA LYS A 114 10.09 3.26 17.78
C LYS A 114 10.36 4.12 19.04
N ASN A 115 9.43 4.17 20.00
CA ASN A 115 9.60 4.93 21.25
C ASN A 115 10.14 4.07 22.41
N LYS A 116 10.72 2.90 22.12
CA LYS A 116 11.45 2.08 23.10
C LYS A 116 12.85 1.80 22.57
#